data_AF-A0A1I6EMH1-F1
#
_entry.id   AF-A0A1I6EMH1-F1
#
_cell.length_a   1.000
_cell.length_b   1.000
_cell.length_c   1.000
_cell.angle_alpha   90.00
_cell.angle_beta   90.00
_cell.angle_gamma   90.00
#
_symmetry.space_group_name_H-M   'P 1'
#
loop_
_entity.id
_entity.type
_entity.pdbx_description
1 polymer ?
#
loop_
_entity_poly.entity_id
_entity_poly.type
_entity_poly.pdbx_seq_one_letter_code
_entity_poly.pdbx_strand_id
1 'polypeptide(L)'
;MPKKWKNKIYLIFVLMLIFTVLNPLGAYASDVEVLNIPVVDDDKVQELGTVYIRNSAGQIMPGDTASVRLPEDFKFMKNDTEVMTEKDWNRVTVDDAVYEYDHGEYFYKGNKVAPNAAMLFSMLNIRKHVKLGSDKTYFEFPVVGLGTQSGLFNETAPGSGVYKLNTGLHIAKLSDNEIEIEVNDITPQGTPFDDGNYGPDSSYDVYMFFRNGAIYIDEGFEGYIQATIDAPSTSGISSGIIPIGRVSGGEVDLEVTNAPNFNNDTTSDPIKIRI
;
A
#
# COMPACT_ATOMS: atom_id res chain seq x y z
N MET A 1 -6.21 24.21 -47.40
CA MET A 1 -6.56 22.85 -46.94
C MET A 1 -8.04 22.60 -47.23
N PRO A 2 -8.41 21.58 -48.02
CA PRO A 2 -9.80 21.35 -48.41
C PRO A 2 -10.67 21.05 -47.18
N LYS A 3 -11.88 21.62 -47.12
CA LYS A 3 -12.80 21.57 -45.96
C LYS A 3 -13.07 20.14 -45.45
N LYS A 4 -13.02 19.15 -46.35
CA LYS A 4 -13.17 17.71 -46.05
C LYS A 4 -12.03 17.10 -45.22
N TRP A 5 -10.86 17.74 -45.19
CA TRP A 5 -9.68 17.26 -44.47
C TRP A 5 -9.63 17.77 -43.03
N LYS A 6 -10.18 18.98 -42.77
CA LYS A 6 -10.25 19.55 -41.41
C LYS A 6 -11.09 18.70 -40.46
N ASN A 7 -12.25 18.21 -40.92
CA ASN A 7 -13.15 17.40 -40.08
C ASN A 7 -12.57 16.03 -39.69
N LYS A 8 -11.70 15.45 -40.53
CA LYS A 8 -11.03 14.18 -40.22
C LYS A 8 -9.94 14.33 -39.16
N ILE A 9 -9.27 15.48 -39.13
CA ILE A 9 -8.23 15.78 -38.14
C ILE A 9 -8.83 15.97 -36.74
N TYR A 10 -9.96 16.67 -36.63
CA TYR A 10 -10.66 16.80 -35.34
C TYR A 10 -11.12 15.44 -34.79
N LEU A 11 -11.61 14.55 -35.67
CA LEU A 11 -12.02 13.21 -35.25
C LEU A 11 -10.84 12.39 -34.71
N ILE A 12 -9.66 12.48 -35.33
CA ILE A 12 -8.44 11.79 -34.88
C ILE A 12 -7.98 12.33 -33.53
N PHE A 13 -8.01 13.66 -33.33
CA PHE A 13 -7.65 14.26 -32.04
C PHE A 13 -8.61 13.86 -30.91
N VAL A 14 -9.92 13.84 -31.18
CA VAL A 14 -10.92 13.37 -30.21
C VAL A 14 -10.74 11.88 -29.91
N LEU A 15 -10.46 11.05 -30.92
CA LEU A 15 -10.16 9.64 -30.73
C LEU A 15 -8.88 9.42 -29.92
N MET A 16 -7.81 10.17 -30.17
CA MET A 16 -6.59 10.10 -29.37
C MET A 16 -6.84 10.53 -27.92
N LEU A 17 -7.62 11.57 -27.70
CA LEU A 17 -7.97 12.06 -26.35
C LEU A 17 -8.84 11.07 -25.59
N ILE A 18 -9.81 10.43 -26.28
CA ILE A 18 -10.59 9.32 -25.73
C ILE A 18 -9.68 8.12 -25.45
N PHE A 19 -8.71 7.82 -26.31
CA PHE A 19 -7.78 6.70 -26.10
C PHE A 19 -6.87 6.89 -24.89
N THR A 20 -6.46 8.14 -24.59
CA THR A 20 -5.69 8.48 -23.39
C THR A 20 -6.52 8.51 -22.11
N VAL A 21 -7.83 8.79 -22.21
CA VAL A 21 -8.75 8.73 -21.05
C VAL A 21 -9.20 7.29 -20.77
N LEU A 22 -9.34 6.45 -21.81
CA LEU A 22 -9.77 5.06 -21.67
C LEU A 22 -8.65 4.09 -21.31
N ASN A 23 -7.39 4.46 -21.56
CA ASN A 23 -6.23 3.68 -21.15
C ASN A 23 -5.36 4.57 -20.25
N PRO A 24 -5.50 4.50 -18.92
CA PRO A 24 -4.45 5.02 -18.05
C PRO A 24 -3.17 4.26 -18.41
N LEU A 25 -2.29 4.89 -19.19
CA LEU A 25 -0.97 4.37 -19.56
C LEU A 25 -0.04 4.48 -18.34
N GLY A 26 -0.41 3.85 -17.24
CA GLY A 26 0.54 3.31 -16.30
C GLY A 26 0.86 1.91 -16.79
N ALA A 27 2.12 1.64 -17.12
CA ALA A 27 2.55 0.25 -17.18
C ALA A 27 2.37 -0.31 -15.75
N TYR A 28 1.28 -1.03 -15.53
CA TYR A 28 1.11 -1.78 -14.29
C TYR A 28 2.24 -2.80 -14.27
N ALA A 29 3.15 -2.67 -13.31
CA ALA A 29 4.06 -3.77 -13.01
C ALA A 29 3.18 -4.99 -12.74
N SER A 30 3.45 -6.13 -13.40
CA SER A 30 2.70 -7.39 -13.17
C SER A 30 2.70 -7.84 -11.72
N ASP A 31 3.61 -7.26 -10.95
CA ASP A 31 4.06 -7.67 -9.64
C ASP A 31 3.43 -6.78 -8.54
N VAL A 32 2.63 -5.78 -8.93
CA VAL A 32 1.86 -4.92 -8.03
C VAL A 32 0.40 -4.86 -8.49
N GLU A 33 -0.52 -5.28 -7.63
CA GLU A 33 -1.95 -5.21 -7.88
C GLU A 33 -2.71 -4.58 -6.71
N VAL A 34 -3.94 -4.14 -6.98
CA VAL A 34 -4.85 -3.63 -5.94
C VAL A 34 -6.04 -4.57 -5.84
N LEU A 35 -6.32 -5.05 -4.63
CA LEU A 35 -7.37 -6.04 -4.41
C LEU A 35 -8.77 -5.43 -4.49
N ASN A 36 -8.91 -4.15 -4.16
CA ASN A 36 -10.17 -3.41 -4.18
C ASN A 36 -9.92 -1.90 -4.28
N ILE A 37 -10.81 -1.17 -4.96
CA ILE A 37 -10.74 0.30 -5.09
C ILE A 37 -12.03 0.88 -4.53
N PRO A 38 -12.08 1.26 -3.23
CA PRO A 38 -13.27 1.85 -2.64
C PRO A 38 -13.54 3.26 -3.19
N VAL A 39 -14.82 3.64 -3.17
CA VAL A 39 -15.24 5.04 -3.31
C VAL A 39 -15.35 5.62 -1.92
N VAL A 40 -14.68 6.74 -1.69
CA VAL A 40 -14.52 7.40 -0.39
C VAL A 40 -14.87 8.87 -0.53
N ASP A 41 -15.20 9.53 0.58
CA ASP A 41 -15.34 11.00 0.58
C ASP A 41 -13.96 11.67 0.84
N ASP A 42 -13.89 12.99 0.87
CA ASP A 42 -12.74 13.77 1.32
C ASP A 42 -12.93 14.27 2.78
N ASP A 43 -11.98 15.07 3.26
CA ASP A 43 -11.91 15.67 4.61
C ASP A 43 -12.10 14.69 5.79
N LYS A 44 -11.67 13.44 5.64
CA LYS A 44 -11.70 12.48 6.75
C LYS A 44 -10.75 11.31 6.56
N VAL A 45 -10.52 10.59 7.66
CA VAL A 45 -9.74 9.36 7.68
C VAL A 45 -10.59 8.19 7.17
N GLN A 46 -10.10 7.47 6.16
CA GLN A 46 -10.82 6.36 5.53
C GLN A 46 -9.94 5.16 5.23
N GLU A 47 -10.60 4.03 5.02
CA GLU A 47 -9.98 2.82 4.50
C GLU A 47 -9.91 2.87 2.98
N LEU A 48 -8.71 2.72 2.45
CA LEU A 48 -8.44 2.58 1.03
C LEU A 48 -8.14 1.12 0.69
N GLY A 49 -7.93 0.86 -0.60
CA GLY A 49 -7.62 -0.44 -1.17
C GLY A 49 -6.38 -1.08 -0.57
N THR A 50 -6.39 -2.41 -0.48
CA THR A 50 -5.18 -3.18 -0.17
C THR A 50 -4.33 -3.33 -1.43
N VAL A 51 -3.04 -3.00 -1.33
CA VAL A 51 -2.06 -3.28 -2.38
C VAL A 51 -1.44 -4.64 -2.12
N TYR A 52 -1.38 -5.50 -3.12
CA TYR A 52 -0.60 -6.73 -3.10
C TYR A 52 0.63 -6.57 -3.98
N ILE A 53 1.78 -6.97 -3.44
CA ILE A 53 3.07 -6.92 -4.09
C ILE A 53 3.64 -8.34 -4.06
N ARG A 54 4.02 -8.84 -5.23
CA ARG A 54 4.69 -10.13 -5.39
C ARG A 54 6.03 -9.91 -6.08
N ASN A 55 7.12 -10.17 -5.38
CA ASN A 55 8.43 -10.22 -6.01
C ASN A 55 8.80 -11.68 -6.27
N SER A 56 9.34 -11.95 -7.44
CA SER A 56 9.80 -13.29 -7.82
C SER A 56 10.93 -13.76 -6.92
N ALA A 57 11.05 -15.08 -6.80
CA ALA A 57 12.09 -15.73 -6.03
C ALA A 57 13.49 -15.16 -6.32
N GLY A 58 14.22 -14.82 -5.25
CA GLY A 58 15.59 -14.28 -5.32
C GLY A 58 15.72 -12.83 -5.78
N GLN A 59 14.63 -12.12 -6.04
CA GLN A 59 14.71 -10.69 -6.38
C GLN A 59 15.05 -9.82 -5.17
N ILE A 60 14.35 -10.04 -4.05
CA ILE A 60 14.56 -9.24 -2.83
C ILE A 60 15.89 -9.63 -2.18
N MET A 61 16.70 -8.63 -1.86
CA MET A 61 17.99 -8.75 -1.18
C MET A 61 18.15 -7.65 -0.12
N PRO A 62 18.88 -7.90 0.97
CA PRO A 62 19.30 -6.81 1.85
C PRO A 62 20.02 -5.67 1.12
N GLY A 63 19.70 -4.44 1.52
CA GLY A 63 20.06 -3.21 0.83
C GLY A 63 18.99 -2.73 -0.16
N ASP A 64 17.99 -3.57 -0.48
CA ASP A 64 16.86 -3.14 -1.30
C ASP A 64 16.01 -2.12 -0.56
N THR A 65 15.65 -1.06 -1.27
CA THR A 65 14.75 -0.04 -0.77
C THR A 65 13.60 0.24 -1.74
N ALA A 66 12.49 0.74 -1.21
CA ALA A 66 11.41 1.31 -2.00
C ALA A 66 10.66 2.35 -1.17
N SER A 67 10.35 3.51 -1.76
CA SER A 67 9.43 4.46 -1.15
C SER A 67 7.99 4.16 -1.54
N VAL A 68 7.07 4.36 -0.60
CA VAL A 68 5.63 4.33 -0.83
C VAL A 68 5.09 5.72 -0.53
N ARG A 69 4.54 6.35 -1.57
CA ARG A 69 4.08 7.74 -1.53
C ARG A 69 2.61 7.87 -1.96
N LEU A 70 1.84 8.56 -1.13
CA LEU A 70 0.50 9.06 -1.47
C LEU A 70 0.60 10.49 -2.05
N PRO A 71 -0.47 11.06 -2.63
CA PRO A 71 -0.46 12.47 -3.03
C PRO A 71 -0.14 13.38 -1.82
N GLU A 72 0.38 14.58 -2.07
CA GLU A 72 0.91 15.48 -1.03
C GLU A 72 -0.14 15.83 0.05
N ASP A 73 -1.41 15.88 -0.34
CA ASP A 73 -2.54 16.25 0.52
C ASP A 73 -3.11 15.04 1.32
N PHE A 74 -2.36 13.95 1.45
CA PHE A 74 -2.78 12.74 2.13
C PHE A 74 -1.90 12.48 3.33
N LYS A 75 -2.39 11.72 4.32
CA LYS A 75 -1.55 11.31 5.46
C LYS A 75 -1.80 9.88 5.83
N PHE A 76 -0.72 9.17 6.13
CA PHE A 76 -0.80 7.88 6.79
C PHE A 76 -1.17 8.08 8.26
N MET A 77 -2.33 7.58 8.64
CA MET A 77 -2.85 7.74 9.98
C MET A 77 -2.72 6.44 10.78
N LYS A 78 -2.44 6.58 12.08
CA LYS A 78 -2.46 5.48 13.04
C LYS A 78 -3.89 5.09 13.40
N ASN A 79 -4.74 6.11 13.54
CA ASN A 79 -6.15 6.05 13.87
C ASN A 79 -6.84 7.29 13.28
N ASP A 80 -8.04 7.63 13.73
CA ASP A 80 -8.82 8.71 13.11
C ASP A 80 -8.30 10.12 13.49
N THR A 81 -7.32 10.22 14.39
CA THR A 81 -6.84 11.48 14.97
C THR A 81 -5.32 11.68 14.96
N GLU A 82 -4.55 10.61 14.85
CA GLU A 82 -3.09 10.65 15.00
C GLU A 82 -2.40 10.20 13.71
N VAL A 83 -1.45 11.00 13.24
CA VAL A 83 -0.57 10.66 12.11
C VAL A 83 0.42 9.57 12.54
N MET A 84 0.74 8.64 11.66
CA MET A 84 1.77 7.62 11.90
C MET A 84 3.12 8.27 12.22
N THR A 85 3.76 7.80 13.28
CA THR A 85 5.18 8.05 13.56
C THR A 85 6.04 6.93 13.00
N GLU A 86 7.35 7.15 12.88
CA GLU A 86 8.29 6.07 12.52
C GLU A 86 8.24 4.89 13.50
N LYS A 87 8.01 5.16 14.80
CA LYS A 87 7.83 4.12 15.80
C LYS A 87 6.59 3.27 15.52
N ASP A 88 5.50 3.88 15.07
CA ASP A 88 4.28 3.14 14.73
C ASP A 88 4.51 2.24 13.50
N TRP A 89 5.29 2.68 12.52
CA TRP A 89 5.64 1.89 11.33
C TRP A 89 6.50 0.67 11.67
N ASN A 90 7.42 0.80 12.63
CA ASN A 90 8.29 -0.29 13.06
C ASN A 90 7.71 -1.12 14.21
N ARG A 91 6.42 -0.95 14.54
CA ARG A 91 5.70 -1.83 15.48
C ARG A 91 5.40 -3.16 14.80
N VAL A 92 5.89 -4.25 15.36
CA VAL A 92 5.77 -5.59 14.78
C VAL A 92 4.71 -6.40 15.52
N THR A 93 3.75 -6.98 14.78
CA THR A 93 2.74 -7.86 15.37
C THR A 93 2.76 -9.24 14.69
N VAL A 94 2.81 -10.29 15.49
CA VAL A 94 2.97 -11.69 15.07
C VAL A 94 2.11 -12.58 15.94
N ASP A 95 1.19 -13.36 15.37
CA ASP A 95 0.33 -14.29 16.14
C ASP A 95 -0.32 -13.63 17.38
N ASP A 96 -0.83 -12.41 17.22
CA ASP A 96 -1.41 -11.55 18.28
C ASP A 96 -0.42 -11.09 19.37
N ALA A 97 0.87 -11.38 19.19
CA ALA A 97 1.95 -10.91 20.03
C ALA A 97 2.58 -9.64 19.44
N VAL A 98 2.74 -8.61 20.27
CA VAL A 98 3.26 -7.29 19.87
C VAL A 98 4.70 -7.13 20.33
N TYR A 99 5.56 -6.71 19.40
CA TYR A 99 6.94 -6.33 19.62
C TYR A 99 7.12 -4.85 19.24
N GLU A 100 7.76 -4.07 20.10
CA GLU A 100 7.99 -2.63 19.89
C GLU A 100 9.49 -2.33 19.89
N TYR A 101 9.91 -1.46 18.96
CA TYR A 101 11.24 -0.85 18.96
C TYR A 101 11.14 0.56 19.53
N ASP A 102 11.99 0.87 20.52
CA ASP A 102 12.02 2.18 21.17
C ASP A 102 13.46 2.54 21.55
N HIS A 103 13.99 3.64 20.98
CA HIS A 103 15.32 4.19 21.30
C HIS A 103 16.49 3.18 21.30
N GLY A 104 16.54 2.24 20.35
CA GLY A 104 17.60 1.23 20.28
C GLY A 104 17.34 -0.04 21.09
N GLU A 105 16.17 -0.15 21.72
CA GLU A 105 15.78 -1.27 22.56
C GLU A 105 14.50 -1.93 22.02
N TYR A 106 14.41 -3.25 22.15
CA TYR A 106 13.23 -4.00 21.75
C TYR A 106 12.44 -4.44 22.99
N PHE A 107 11.12 -4.52 22.88
CA PHE A 107 10.23 -4.94 23.95
C PHE A 107 9.28 -6.05 23.48
N TYR A 108 9.05 -7.06 24.32
CA TYR A 108 8.02 -8.09 24.14
C TYR A 108 7.10 -8.12 25.35
N LYS A 109 5.78 -7.91 25.13
CA LYS A 109 4.79 -7.81 26.23
C LYS A 109 5.24 -6.84 27.34
N GLY A 110 5.81 -5.70 26.96
CA GLY A 110 6.31 -4.67 27.89
C GLY A 110 7.63 -4.98 28.59
N ASN A 111 8.27 -6.13 28.31
CA ASN A 111 9.58 -6.47 28.86
C ASN A 111 10.68 -6.19 27.85
N LYS A 112 11.71 -5.46 28.27
CA LYS A 112 12.93 -5.23 27.49
C LYS A 112 13.57 -6.57 27.12
N VAL A 113 13.84 -6.75 25.84
CA VAL A 113 14.61 -7.87 25.30
C VAL A 113 16.02 -7.41 24.96
N ALA A 114 17.00 -8.32 25.03
CA ALA A 114 18.42 -7.99 24.93
C ALA A 114 18.75 -7.25 23.61
N PRO A 115 19.70 -6.29 23.63
CA PRO A 115 19.98 -5.35 22.52
C PRO A 115 20.42 -5.99 21.19
N ASN A 116 20.69 -7.29 21.17
CA ASN A 116 20.93 -8.05 19.94
C ASN A 116 19.61 -8.44 19.23
N ALA A 117 18.50 -7.75 19.51
CA ALA A 117 17.16 -8.16 19.14
C ALA A 117 16.79 -8.00 17.65
N ALA A 118 17.70 -7.53 16.79
CA ALA A 118 17.68 -7.88 15.37
C ALA A 118 17.62 -9.43 15.18
N MET A 119 18.28 -10.19 16.08
CA MET A 119 18.16 -11.65 16.16
C MET A 119 16.79 -12.15 16.63
N LEU A 120 15.98 -11.35 17.33
CA LEU A 120 14.69 -11.82 17.86
C LEU A 120 13.67 -11.99 16.74
N PHE A 121 13.68 -11.13 15.71
CA PHE A 121 12.89 -11.35 14.49
C PHE A 121 13.29 -12.65 13.78
N SER A 122 14.61 -12.92 13.69
CA SER A 122 15.16 -14.17 13.15
C SER A 122 14.87 -15.43 13.96
N MET A 123 14.18 -15.33 15.11
CA MET A 123 13.85 -16.47 15.97
C MET A 123 12.37 -16.51 16.39
N LEU A 124 11.53 -15.65 15.82
CA LEU A 124 10.09 -15.77 16.03
C LEU A 124 9.61 -17.02 15.30
N ASN A 125 9.25 -18.05 16.07
CA ASN A 125 8.58 -19.24 15.58
C ASN A 125 7.16 -18.86 15.19
N ILE A 126 6.97 -18.57 13.91
CA ILE A 126 5.70 -18.05 13.39
C ILE A 126 4.96 -19.12 12.61
N ARG A 127 3.64 -19.13 12.77
CA ARG A 127 2.74 -19.98 11.97
C ARG A 127 1.84 -19.17 11.04
N LYS A 128 1.84 -17.84 11.18
CA LYS A 128 0.93 -16.92 10.50
C LYS A 128 1.67 -15.67 10.02
N HIS A 129 0.91 -14.63 9.72
CA HIS A 129 1.34 -13.36 9.15
C HIS A 129 2.17 -12.54 10.14
N VAL A 130 3.18 -11.84 9.62
CA VAL A 130 3.89 -10.76 10.30
C VAL A 130 3.31 -9.42 9.85
N LYS A 131 3.07 -8.50 10.78
CA LYS A 131 2.58 -7.15 10.48
C LYS A 131 3.59 -6.09 10.92
N LEU A 132 3.81 -5.07 10.11
CA LEU A 132 4.62 -3.88 10.42
C LEU A 132 3.75 -2.62 10.24
N GLY A 133 3.45 -1.92 11.33
CA GLY A 133 2.61 -0.73 11.30
C GLY A 133 1.63 -0.65 12.47
N SER A 134 0.59 0.17 12.29
CA SER A 134 -0.51 0.29 13.24
C SER A 134 -1.55 -0.82 13.05
N ASP A 135 -2.60 -0.77 13.86
CA ASP A 135 -3.69 -1.76 13.77
C ASP A 135 -4.53 -1.60 12.49
N LYS A 136 -4.55 -0.39 11.91
CA LYS A 136 -5.31 -0.07 10.69
C LYS A 136 -4.43 0.04 9.44
N THR A 137 -3.27 0.68 9.55
CA THR A 137 -2.37 0.91 8.41
C THR A 137 -1.05 0.17 8.64
N TYR A 138 -0.81 -0.89 7.86
CA TYR A 138 0.34 -1.78 8.06
C TYR A 138 0.71 -2.56 6.80
N PHE A 139 1.97 -3.01 6.76
CA PHE A 139 2.40 -4.07 5.87
C PHE A 139 2.16 -5.43 6.49
N GLU A 140 1.69 -6.38 5.70
CA GLU A 140 1.41 -7.75 6.10
C GLU A 140 2.22 -8.72 5.23
N PHE A 141 2.95 -9.61 5.89
CA PHE A 141 3.82 -10.60 5.27
C PHE A 141 3.34 -11.99 5.68
N PRO A 142 2.62 -12.71 4.80
CA PRO A 142 2.21 -14.08 5.09
C PRO A 142 3.43 -15.01 5.06
N VAL A 143 3.52 -15.91 6.04
CA VAL A 143 4.54 -16.97 6.04
C VAL A 143 4.33 -17.96 4.91
N VAL A 144 3.07 -18.27 4.62
CA VAL A 144 2.65 -19.07 3.47
C VAL A 144 1.67 -18.24 2.64
N GLY A 145 2.07 -17.82 1.45
CA GLY A 145 1.23 -17.14 0.48
C GLY A 145 0.84 -18.08 -0.66
N LEU A 146 -0.46 -18.12 -1.02
CA LEU A 146 -0.98 -18.92 -2.13
C LEU A 146 -0.66 -20.43 -2.06
N GLY A 147 -0.43 -20.97 -0.86
CA GLY A 147 -0.07 -22.37 -0.64
C GLY A 147 1.42 -22.67 -0.69
N THR A 148 2.27 -21.66 -0.90
CA THR A 148 3.74 -21.75 -0.89
C THR A 148 4.34 -20.86 0.20
N GLN A 149 5.48 -21.26 0.76
CA GLN A 149 6.26 -20.42 1.67
C GLN A 149 6.59 -19.08 0.99
N SER A 150 6.58 -17.98 1.75
CA SER A 150 7.11 -16.69 1.29
C SER A 150 8.61 -16.64 1.52
N GLY A 151 9.35 -16.12 0.53
CA GLY A 151 10.81 -16.03 0.56
C GLY A 151 11.37 -15.21 1.72
N LEU A 152 10.59 -14.37 2.41
CA LEU A 152 11.07 -13.63 3.59
C LEU A 152 11.31 -14.53 4.82
N PHE A 153 10.82 -15.77 4.78
CA PHE A 153 10.84 -16.68 5.91
C PHE A 153 11.62 -17.93 5.56
N ASN A 154 12.24 -18.54 6.58
CA ASN A 154 12.87 -19.84 6.47
C ASN A 154 12.29 -20.82 7.49
N GLU A 155 11.97 -22.03 7.05
CA GLU A 155 11.53 -23.08 7.96
C GLU A 155 12.69 -23.53 8.86
N THR A 156 12.48 -23.55 10.18
CA THR A 156 13.52 -23.85 11.17
C THR A 156 14.11 -25.25 11.04
N ALA A 157 13.28 -26.19 10.60
CA ALA A 157 13.64 -27.53 10.21
C ALA A 157 12.60 -28.03 9.18
N PRO A 158 13.00 -28.80 8.15
CA PRO A 158 12.09 -29.30 7.13
C PRO A 158 10.88 -30.02 7.73
N GLY A 159 9.68 -29.53 7.43
CA GLY A 159 8.40 -30.10 7.88
C GLY A 159 8.01 -29.78 9.33
N SER A 160 8.71 -28.88 10.03
CA SER A 160 8.35 -28.44 11.37
C SER A 160 7.06 -27.59 11.41
N GLY A 161 6.72 -26.93 10.31
CA GLY A 161 5.68 -25.90 10.24
C GLY A 161 6.01 -24.66 11.08
N VAL A 162 7.28 -24.46 11.40
CA VAL A 162 7.78 -23.38 12.24
C VAL A 162 8.81 -22.60 11.43
N TYR A 163 8.55 -21.31 11.23
CA TYR A 163 9.36 -20.44 10.38
C TYR A 163 10.05 -19.35 11.20
N LYS A 164 11.09 -18.75 10.62
CA LYS A 164 11.84 -17.60 11.14
C LYS A 164 11.80 -16.48 10.12
N LEU A 165 11.60 -15.23 10.56
CA LEU A 165 11.73 -14.06 9.70
C LEU A 165 13.21 -13.77 9.47
N ASN A 166 13.68 -13.97 8.25
CA ASN A 166 15.11 -14.02 7.99
C ASN A 166 15.71 -12.70 7.46
N THR A 167 14.90 -11.65 7.42
CA THR A 167 15.26 -10.31 6.97
C THR A 167 14.89 -9.28 8.01
N GLY A 168 15.75 -8.30 8.22
CA GLY A 168 15.36 -7.07 8.90
C GLY A 168 14.48 -6.29 7.94
N LEU A 169 13.36 -5.77 8.41
CA LEU A 169 12.59 -4.80 7.65
C LEU A 169 12.55 -3.56 8.51
N HIS A 170 12.96 -2.43 7.94
CA HIS A 170 12.88 -1.13 8.56
C HIS A 170 12.01 -0.23 7.70
N ILE A 171 11.18 0.57 8.34
CA ILE A 171 10.36 1.56 7.65
C ILE A 171 10.72 2.94 8.17
N ALA A 172 11.40 3.73 7.35
CA ALA A 172 11.70 5.12 7.66
C ALA A 172 10.50 6.00 7.29
N LYS A 173 10.15 6.95 8.17
CA LYS A 173 9.15 7.96 7.82
C LYS A 173 9.85 9.13 7.11
N LEU A 174 9.49 9.37 5.85
CA LEU A 174 10.04 10.48 5.07
C LEU A 174 9.19 11.75 5.25
N SER A 175 7.87 11.59 5.20
CA SER A 175 6.89 12.65 5.43
C SER A 175 5.59 12.05 5.99
N ASP A 176 4.53 12.84 6.14
CA ASP A 176 3.21 12.32 6.56
C ASP A 176 2.55 11.47 5.45
N ASN A 177 2.92 11.65 4.19
CA ASN A 177 2.39 10.97 3.01
C ASN A 177 3.37 10.00 2.35
N GLU A 178 4.60 9.88 2.87
CA GLU A 178 5.66 9.07 2.28
C GLU A 178 6.49 8.33 3.33
N ILE A 179 6.76 7.06 3.03
CA ILE A 179 7.61 6.17 3.81
C ILE A 179 8.62 5.47 2.91
N GLU A 180 9.72 5.01 3.47
CA GLU A 180 10.71 4.17 2.78
C GLU A 180 10.82 2.83 3.50
N ILE A 181 10.68 1.75 2.75
CA ILE A 181 10.92 0.39 3.21
C ILE A 181 12.37 0.05 2.86
N GLU A 182 13.12 -0.44 3.84
CA GLU A 182 14.48 -0.94 3.67
C GLU A 182 14.54 -2.40 4.13
N VAL A 183 15.07 -3.25 3.26
CA VAL A 183 15.40 -4.64 3.57
C VAL A 183 16.79 -4.65 4.18
N ASN A 184 16.85 -4.92 5.48
CA ASN A 184 18.09 -4.96 6.24
C ASN A 184 18.66 -6.37 6.34
N ASP A 185 19.98 -6.44 6.34
CA ASP A 185 20.70 -7.66 6.64
C ASP A 185 20.63 -7.94 8.14
N ILE A 186 20.16 -9.13 8.51
CA ILE A 186 20.14 -9.60 9.91
C ILE A 186 21.07 -10.78 10.13
N THR A 187 21.93 -11.11 9.15
CA THR A 187 23.03 -12.05 9.34
C THR A 187 23.89 -11.58 10.52
N PRO A 188 24.28 -12.48 11.45
CA PRO A 188 25.25 -12.13 12.49
C PRO A 188 26.50 -11.52 11.87
N GLN A 189 26.98 -10.39 12.41
CA GLN A 189 28.12 -9.67 11.88
C GLN A 189 29.32 -10.61 11.64
N GLY A 190 29.75 -10.73 10.38
CA GLY A 190 30.86 -11.61 9.96
C GLY A 190 30.43 -12.98 9.43
N THR A 191 29.13 -13.28 9.33
CA THR A 191 28.64 -14.42 8.55
C THR A 191 28.43 -14.01 7.09
N PRO A 192 28.83 -14.84 6.11
CA PRO A 192 28.57 -14.56 4.70
C PRO A 192 27.05 -14.53 4.45
N PHE A 193 26.61 -13.52 3.71
CA PHE A 193 25.24 -13.32 3.22
C PHE A 193 24.65 -14.55 2.50
N ASP A 194 25.51 -15.41 1.97
CA ASP A 194 25.18 -16.55 1.11
C ASP A 194 25.46 -17.89 1.79
N ASP A 195 25.44 -17.94 3.14
CA ASP A 195 25.55 -19.21 3.86
C ASP A 195 24.28 -20.08 3.74
N GLY A 196 23.24 -19.55 3.08
CA GLY A 196 21.95 -20.20 2.85
C GLY A 196 21.07 -20.29 4.09
N ASN A 197 21.48 -19.72 5.22
CA ASN A 197 20.72 -19.77 6.48
C ASN A 197 20.15 -18.41 6.90
N TYR A 198 20.69 -17.29 6.40
CA TYR A 198 20.33 -15.93 6.79
C TYR A 198 20.05 -15.04 5.56
N GLY A 199 18.90 -14.34 5.50
CA GLY A 199 18.38 -13.65 4.30
C GLY A 199 17.14 -14.31 3.66
N PRO A 200 16.51 -13.66 2.67
CA PRO A 200 15.35 -14.23 1.97
C PRO A 200 15.70 -15.57 1.30
N ASP A 201 14.83 -16.57 1.40
CA ASP A 201 14.92 -17.79 0.62
C ASP A 201 14.69 -17.48 -0.87
N SER A 202 15.77 -17.53 -1.63
CA SER A 202 15.77 -17.28 -3.07
C SER A 202 15.01 -18.33 -3.88
N SER A 203 14.53 -19.40 -3.25
CA SER A 203 13.71 -20.45 -3.88
C SER A 203 12.22 -20.09 -3.94
N TYR A 204 11.78 -19.11 -3.16
CA TYR A 204 10.38 -18.75 -3.03
C TYR A 204 10.12 -17.28 -3.32
N ASP A 205 8.96 -17.00 -3.90
CA ASP A 205 8.48 -15.65 -4.11
C ASP A 205 8.23 -14.94 -2.78
N VAL A 206 8.38 -13.62 -2.78
CA VAL A 206 8.04 -12.77 -1.64
C VAL A 206 6.67 -12.15 -1.87
N TYR A 207 5.79 -12.35 -0.88
CA TYR A 207 4.46 -11.78 -0.86
C TYR A 207 4.35 -10.70 0.22
N MET A 208 3.85 -9.53 -0.16
CA MET A 208 3.61 -8.40 0.73
C MET A 208 2.23 -7.81 0.44
N PHE A 209 1.49 -7.48 1.49
CA PHE A 209 0.26 -6.70 1.37
C PHE A 209 0.42 -5.38 2.12
N PHE A 210 0.08 -4.27 1.47
CA PHE A 210 -0.02 -2.98 2.13
C PHE A 210 -1.49 -2.65 2.40
N ARG A 211 -1.86 -2.68 3.69
CA ARG A 211 -3.21 -2.40 4.18
C ARG A 211 -3.32 -0.91 4.47
N ASN A 212 -4.16 -0.20 3.71
CA ASN A 212 -4.39 1.24 3.85
C ASN A 212 -5.64 1.54 4.69
N GLY A 213 -5.72 1.03 5.92
CA GLY A 213 -6.94 1.09 6.73
C GLY A 213 -7.26 2.44 7.37
N ALA A 214 -6.30 3.37 7.42
CA ALA A 214 -6.52 4.72 7.95
C ALA A 214 -5.66 5.74 7.19
N ILE A 215 -6.24 6.35 6.17
CA ILE A 215 -5.62 7.40 5.35
C ILE A 215 -6.48 8.66 5.46
N TYR A 216 -5.87 9.79 5.85
CA TYR A 216 -6.52 11.09 5.76
C TYR A 216 -6.46 11.59 4.31
N ILE A 217 -7.58 12.14 3.85
CA ILE A 217 -7.78 12.72 2.52
C ILE A 217 -8.15 14.18 2.76
N ASP A 218 -7.35 15.12 2.26
CA ASP A 218 -7.65 16.55 2.42
C ASP A 218 -8.90 16.96 1.62
N GLU A 219 -9.54 18.03 2.06
CA GLU A 219 -10.73 18.61 1.42
C GLU A 219 -10.42 19.06 -0.02
N GLY A 220 -11.36 18.81 -0.94
CA GLY A 220 -11.28 19.28 -2.33
C GLY A 220 -10.51 18.34 -3.27
N PHE A 221 -10.05 17.18 -2.80
CA PHE A 221 -9.48 16.17 -3.67
C PHE A 221 -10.57 15.47 -4.49
N GLU A 222 -10.39 15.39 -5.82
CA GLU A 222 -11.30 14.65 -6.71
C GLU A 222 -10.55 13.63 -7.56
N GLY A 223 -11.20 12.49 -7.82
CA GLY A 223 -10.69 11.49 -8.75
C GLY A 223 -10.00 10.33 -8.06
N TYR A 224 -9.03 9.72 -8.75
CA TYR A 224 -8.36 8.51 -8.26
C TYR A 224 -7.23 8.86 -7.29
N ILE A 225 -7.25 8.22 -6.13
CA ILE A 225 -6.14 8.26 -5.17
C ILE A 225 -5.11 7.24 -5.64
N GLN A 226 -3.94 7.73 -6.06
CA GLN A 226 -2.84 6.90 -6.55
C GLN A 226 -1.76 6.76 -5.49
N ALA A 227 -1.38 5.53 -5.16
CA ALA A 227 -0.15 5.26 -4.45
C ALA A 227 0.97 5.00 -5.45
N THR A 228 2.14 5.58 -5.19
CA THR A 228 3.36 5.37 -5.95
C THR A 228 4.31 4.53 -5.12
N ILE A 229 4.77 3.42 -5.67
CA ILE A 229 5.88 2.62 -5.15
C ILE A 229 7.06 2.89 -6.05
N ASP A 230 8.11 3.51 -5.51
CA ASP A 230 9.31 3.91 -6.25
C ASP A 230 10.52 3.22 -5.65
N ALA A 231 11.07 2.25 -6.38
CA ALA A 231 12.26 1.52 -5.99
C ALA A 231 13.41 1.87 -6.95
N PRO A 232 14.64 2.09 -6.44
CA PRO A 232 15.81 2.24 -7.31
C PRO A 232 15.92 1.06 -8.28
N SER A 233 16.47 1.28 -9.48
CA SER A 233 16.64 0.20 -10.47
C SER A 233 17.53 -0.96 -10.01
N THR A 234 18.27 -0.77 -8.92
CA THR A 234 19.11 -1.79 -8.28
C THR A 234 18.37 -2.59 -7.21
N SER A 235 17.18 -2.14 -6.79
CA SER A 235 16.34 -2.79 -5.80
C SER A 235 15.57 -3.94 -6.44
N GLY A 236 15.48 -5.06 -5.72
CA GLY A 236 14.60 -6.17 -6.06
C GLY A 236 13.11 -5.91 -5.83
N ILE A 237 12.75 -4.78 -5.21
CA ILE A 237 11.35 -4.41 -4.95
C ILE A 237 10.71 -3.85 -6.22
N SER A 238 9.54 -4.36 -6.57
CA SER A 238 8.75 -3.87 -7.71
C SER A 238 8.28 -2.43 -7.52
N SER A 239 8.45 -1.60 -8.55
CA SER A 239 7.90 -0.23 -8.62
C SER A 239 6.55 -0.20 -9.34
N GLY A 240 5.71 0.79 -9.05
CA GLY A 240 4.44 0.97 -9.76
C GLY A 240 3.61 2.14 -9.25
N ILE A 241 2.69 2.61 -10.10
CA ILE A 241 1.65 3.59 -9.72
C ILE A 241 0.31 2.88 -9.81
N ILE A 242 -0.41 2.84 -8.71
CA ILE A 242 -1.61 2.02 -8.58
C ILE A 242 -2.75 2.80 -7.89
N PRO A 243 -3.99 2.73 -8.41
CA PRO A 243 -5.14 3.41 -7.81
C PRO A 243 -5.63 2.63 -6.59
N ILE A 244 -5.53 3.21 -5.39
CA ILE A 244 -5.98 2.59 -4.13
C ILE A 244 -7.34 3.11 -3.66
N GLY A 245 -7.91 4.12 -4.31
CA GLY A 245 -9.22 4.65 -3.94
C GLY A 245 -9.72 5.63 -4.98
N ARG A 246 -10.97 6.06 -4.82
CA ARG A 246 -11.54 7.13 -5.64
C ARG A 246 -12.39 8.05 -4.76
N VAL A 247 -12.10 9.34 -4.80
CA VAL A 247 -13.02 10.35 -4.26
C VAL A 247 -14.06 10.69 -5.31
N SER A 248 -15.33 10.50 -4.98
CA SER A 248 -16.42 11.02 -5.79
C SER A 248 -16.63 12.49 -5.43
N GLY A 249 -16.18 13.41 -6.28
CA GLY A 249 -16.47 14.86 -6.19
C GLY A 249 -17.94 15.18 -6.49
N GLY A 250 -18.84 14.47 -5.83
CA GLY A 250 -20.26 14.41 -6.18
C GLY A 250 -21.08 15.53 -5.56
N GLU A 251 -20.62 16.78 -5.59
CA GLU A 251 -21.58 17.87 -5.52
C GLU A 251 -22.33 17.92 -6.85
N VAL A 252 -23.53 17.36 -6.87
CA VAL A 252 -24.42 17.48 -8.02
C VAL A 252 -25.13 18.82 -7.91
N ASP A 253 -24.54 19.85 -8.51
CA ASP A 253 -25.22 21.13 -8.70
C ASP A 253 -26.39 20.96 -9.69
N LEU A 254 -27.59 20.84 -9.14
CA LEU A 254 -28.84 20.81 -9.91
C LEU A 254 -29.32 22.23 -10.15
N GLU A 255 -28.82 22.89 -11.19
CA GLU A 255 -29.37 24.17 -11.64
C GLU A 255 -30.58 23.96 -12.55
N VAL A 256 -31.76 24.38 -12.09
CA VAL A 256 -32.97 24.40 -12.93
C VAL A 256 -32.99 25.70 -13.75
N THR A 257 -32.37 25.67 -14.93
CA THR A 257 -32.25 26.83 -15.83
C THR A 257 -33.58 27.35 -16.41
N ASN A 258 -34.65 26.56 -16.33
CA ASN A 258 -36.00 26.96 -16.72
C ASN A 258 -37.02 26.32 -15.78
N ALA A 259 -37.03 26.73 -14.51
CA ALA A 259 -38.11 26.35 -13.62
C ALA A 259 -39.42 26.92 -14.19
N PRO A 260 -40.41 26.10 -14.57
CA PRO A 260 -41.73 26.63 -14.87
C PRO A 260 -42.21 27.41 -13.64
N ASN A 261 -42.80 28.58 -13.85
CA ASN A 261 -43.47 29.28 -12.76
C ASN A 261 -44.67 28.42 -12.35
N PHE A 262 -44.53 27.66 -11.27
CA PHE A 262 -45.65 26.91 -10.71
C PHE A 262 -46.71 27.92 -10.24
N ASN A 263 -47.93 27.79 -10.74
CA ASN A 263 -49.08 28.41 -10.07
C ASN A 263 -49.36 27.63 -8.77
N ASN A 264 -50.14 28.18 -7.84
CA ASN A 264 -50.44 27.53 -6.55
C ASN A 264 -51.31 26.24 -6.67
N ASP A 265 -51.45 25.66 -7.86
CA ASP A 265 -52.25 24.47 -8.11
C ASP A 265 -51.35 23.23 -8.31
N THR A 266 -51.07 22.54 -7.21
CA THR A 266 -50.20 21.35 -7.16
C THR A 266 -50.91 20.06 -7.56
N THR A 267 -52.15 20.12 -8.05
CA THR A 267 -52.94 18.91 -8.35
C THR A 267 -52.66 18.29 -9.71
N SER A 268 -52.11 19.06 -10.66
CA SER A 268 -51.92 18.62 -12.05
C SER A 268 -50.47 18.30 -12.45
N ASP A 269 -49.47 18.85 -11.75
CA ASP A 269 -48.06 18.67 -12.12
C ASP A 269 -47.14 18.51 -10.89
N PRO A 270 -47.11 17.32 -10.26
CA PRO A 270 -46.22 17.06 -9.14
C PRO A 270 -44.77 16.96 -9.61
N ILE A 271 -43.87 17.73 -8.98
CA ILE A 271 -42.43 17.56 -9.14
C ILE A 271 -42.05 16.15 -8.71
N LYS A 272 -41.57 15.34 -9.66
CA LYS A 272 -41.07 13.98 -9.39
C LYS A 272 -39.55 13.99 -9.45
N ILE A 273 -38.92 14.04 -8.28
CA ILE A 273 -37.50 13.71 -8.16
C ILE A 273 -37.41 12.19 -8.06
N ARG A 274 -36.70 11.56 -9.01
CA ARG A 274 -36.33 10.15 -8.93
C ARG A 274 -34.86 10.12 -8.54
N ILE A 275 -34.59 9.55 -7.38
CA ILE A 275 -33.25 9.22 -6.88
C ILE A 275 -33.06 7.72 -7.07
#